data_AF-A0A9D4R5U5-F1
#
_entry.id   AF-A0A9D4R5U5-F1
#
_cell.length_a   1.000
_cell.length_b   1.000
_cell.length_c   1.000
_cell.angle_alpha   90.00
_cell.angle_beta   90.00
_cell.angle_gamma   90.00
#
_symmetry.space_group_name_H-M   'P 1'
#
loop_
_entity.id
_entity.type
_entity.pdbx_description
1 polymer ?
#
loop_
_entity_poly.entity_id
_entity_poly.type
_entity_poly.pdbx_seq_one_letter_code
_entity_poly.pdbx_strand_id
1 'polypeptide(L)'
;MQLCRKDTLKDWLSANTLNRDRHSVLDIFDQIVSAIEYVHDSGLMHRDLKPSNIFFSLDGVVKMGDFGLVTALTDEQNEVLLAGDPFKKHTAQVGTQLYMSPEQMSGKKYSAKVDIFSLGVILFELLYPFATQMERVNTLVNVKRQDFPERFNREMQKEATFVSWLLSPKPEDRPSAKAILDSELLKEFESRRMPRRFRTRTVSQNSS
;
A
#
# COMPACT_ATOMS: atom_id res chain seq x y z
N MET A 1 19.70 -2.53 13.67
CA MET A 1 19.29 -2.45 12.25
C MET A 1 19.32 -3.84 11.67
N GLN A 2 18.22 -4.31 11.09
CA GLN A 2 18.14 -5.62 10.42
C GLN A 2 18.58 -5.43 8.96
N LEU A 3 19.39 -6.34 8.40
CA LEU A 3 19.86 -6.22 7.01
C LEU A 3 18.70 -6.55 6.05
N CYS A 4 18.19 -5.55 5.32
CA CYS A 4 17.22 -5.76 4.24
C CYS A 4 17.95 -6.10 2.93
N ARG A 5 17.28 -6.79 1.99
CA ARG A 5 17.70 -6.72 0.58
C ARG A 5 17.55 -5.26 0.14
N LYS A 6 18.39 -4.81 -0.80
CA LYS A 6 18.24 -3.47 -1.39
C LYS A 6 16.94 -3.34 -2.22
N ASP A 7 16.29 -4.45 -2.52
CA ASP A 7 15.14 -4.48 -3.43
C ASP A 7 13.86 -4.04 -2.72
N THR A 8 13.20 -3.06 -3.33
CA THR A 8 11.89 -2.54 -2.93
C THR A 8 10.76 -3.29 -3.65
N LEU A 9 9.52 -3.07 -3.23
CA LEU A 9 8.35 -3.54 -3.97
C LEU A 9 8.30 -2.94 -5.39
N LYS A 10 8.78 -1.70 -5.57
CA LYS A 10 8.94 -1.10 -6.90
C LYS A 10 9.88 -1.92 -7.79
N ASP A 11 11.01 -2.37 -7.24
CA ASP A 11 11.98 -3.18 -7.99
C ASP A 11 11.39 -4.55 -8.32
N TRP A 12 10.69 -5.16 -7.35
CA TRP A 12 9.97 -6.42 -7.56
C TRP A 12 8.90 -6.31 -8.66
N LEU A 13 8.08 -5.26 -8.64
CA LEU A 13 7.06 -5.01 -9.68
C LEU A 13 7.68 -4.85 -11.07
N SER A 14 8.84 -4.21 -11.15
CA SER A 14 9.58 -3.99 -12.40
C SER A 14 10.24 -5.27 -12.94
N ALA A 15 10.64 -6.19 -12.05
CA ALA A 15 11.19 -7.48 -12.44
C ALA A 15 10.12 -8.53 -12.81
N ASN A 16 8.87 -8.34 -12.36
CA ASN A 16 7.78 -9.30 -12.52
C ASN A 16 6.66 -8.74 -13.42
N THR A 17 6.94 -8.43 -14.68
CA THR A 17 6.01 -7.74 -15.59
C THR A 17 5.13 -8.65 -16.45
N LEU A 18 5.31 -9.97 -16.39
CA LEU A 18 4.58 -10.92 -17.27
C LEU A 18 3.66 -11.85 -16.49
N ASN A 19 4.24 -12.62 -15.56
CA ASN A 19 3.51 -13.60 -14.76
C ASN A 19 3.71 -13.30 -13.28
N ARG A 20 2.62 -13.02 -12.58
CA ARG A 20 2.58 -12.88 -11.13
C ARG A 20 1.64 -13.93 -10.57
N ASP A 21 2.18 -14.79 -9.73
CA ASP A 21 1.38 -15.76 -9.02
C ASP A 21 0.46 -15.04 -8.02
N ARG A 22 -0.85 -15.30 -8.13
CA ARG A 22 -1.88 -14.66 -7.31
C ARG A 22 -1.65 -14.91 -5.82
N HIS A 23 -1.20 -16.12 -5.44
CA HIS A 23 -0.90 -16.44 -4.05
C HIS A 23 0.26 -15.59 -3.52
N SER A 24 1.35 -15.49 -4.28
CA SER A 24 2.52 -14.68 -3.92
C SER A 24 2.15 -13.19 -3.78
N VAL A 25 1.31 -12.66 -4.68
CA VAL A 25 0.80 -11.28 -4.60
C VAL A 25 -0.01 -11.05 -3.33
N LEU A 26 -0.95 -11.94 -3.01
CA LEU A 26 -1.77 -11.82 -1.81
C LEU A 26 -0.94 -12.00 -0.53
N ASP A 27 0.11 -12.83 -0.56
CA ASP A 27 1.05 -12.98 0.56
C ASP A 27 1.83 -11.69 0.85
N ILE A 28 2.27 -11.01 -0.19
CA ILE A 28 2.93 -9.70 -0.08
C ILE A 28 1.94 -8.68 0.47
N PHE A 29 0.73 -8.62 -0.12
CA PHE A 29 -0.29 -7.67 0.29
C PHE A 29 -0.72 -7.85 1.75
N ASP A 30 -0.98 -9.09 2.18
CA ASP A 30 -1.29 -9.45 3.58
C ASP A 30 -0.23 -8.92 4.57
N GLN A 31 1.06 -9.08 4.24
CA GLN A 31 2.14 -8.56 5.08
C GLN A 31 2.17 -7.02 5.12
N ILE A 32 1.90 -6.35 4.00
CA ILE A 32 1.82 -4.88 3.95
C ILE A 32 0.65 -4.40 4.82
N VAL A 33 -0.53 -5.00 4.67
CA VAL A 33 -1.72 -4.64 5.46
C VAL A 33 -1.48 -4.89 6.94
N SER A 34 -0.88 -6.03 7.30
CA SER A 34 -0.52 -6.34 8.69
C SER A 34 0.42 -5.29 9.31
N ALA A 35 1.38 -4.80 8.54
CA ALA A 35 2.28 -3.74 9.01
C ALA A 35 1.55 -2.39 9.17
N ILE A 36 0.64 -2.05 8.25
CA ILE A 36 -0.17 -0.83 8.35
C ILE A 36 -1.17 -0.91 9.51
N GLU A 37 -1.77 -2.07 9.76
CA GLU A 37 -2.66 -2.29 10.90
C GLU A 37 -1.94 -2.01 12.22
N TYR A 38 -0.71 -2.53 12.37
CA TYR A 38 0.13 -2.23 13.55
C TYR A 38 0.43 -0.74 13.71
N VAL A 39 0.71 -0.03 12.61
CA VAL A 39 0.95 1.43 12.64
C VAL A 39 -0.32 2.16 13.08
N HIS A 40 -1.47 1.80 12.52
CA HIS A 40 -2.77 2.41 12.86
C HIS A 40 -3.18 2.13 14.31
N ASP A 41 -2.97 0.90 14.80
CA ASP A 41 -3.26 0.50 16.19
C ASP A 41 -2.34 1.22 17.21
N SER A 42 -1.13 1.58 16.77
CA SER A 42 -0.21 2.43 17.55
C SER A 42 -0.60 3.92 17.54
N GLY A 43 -1.74 4.29 16.98
CA GLY A 43 -2.19 5.69 16.89
C GLY A 43 -1.41 6.53 15.88
N LEU A 44 -0.75 5.88 14.92
CA LEU A 44 0.08 6.53 13.89
C LEU A 44 -0.52 6.31 12.49
N MET A 45 -0.02 7.08 11.52
CA MET A 45 -0.34 6.90 10.09
C MET A 45 0.90 7.11 9.23
N HIS A 46 1.01 6.40 8.09
CA HIS A 46 2.21 6.37 7.27
C HIS A 46 2.35 7.60 6.34
N ARG A 47 1.26 8.01 5.69
CA ARG A 47 1.14 9.18 4.77
C ARG A 47 1.84 9.08 3.42
N ASP A 48 2.94 8.34 3.32
CA ASP A 48 3.69 8.16 2.06
C ASP A 48 3.81 6.69 1.66
N LEU A 49 2.69 5.97 1.71
CA LEU A 49 2.67 4.56 1.37
C LEU A 49 2.76 4.38 -0.15
N LYS A 50 3.88 3.81 -0.61
CA LYS A 50 4.15 3.52 -2.03
C LYS A 50 5.16 2.37 -2.17
N PRO A 51 5.21 1.69 -3.33
CA PRO A 51 6.12 0.56 -3.56
C PRO A 51 7.61 0.85 -3.33
N SER A 52 8.09 2.08 -3.50
CA SER A 52 9.49 2.42 -3.20
C SER A 52 9.81 2.50 -1.70
N ASN A 53 8.79 2.58 -0.84
CA ASN A 53 8.92 2.64 0.62
C ASN A 53 8.58 1.28 1.27
N ILE A 54 8.38 0.24 0.47
CA ILE A 54 8.13 -1.13 0.91
C ILE A 54 9.33 -1.96 0.50
N PHE A 55 10.00 -2.60 1.46
CA PHE A 55 11.24 -3.33 1.27
C PHE A 55 11.05 -4.82 1.56
N PHE A 56 11.94 -5.64 1.02
CA PHE A 56 12.03 -7.04 1.41
C PHE A 56 13.28 -7.29 2.25
N SER A 57 13.15 -8.08 3.32
CA SER A 57 14.30 -8.61 4.04
C SER A 57 15.00 -9.72 3.24
N LEU A 58 16.19 -10.15 3.68
CA LEU A 58 16.95 -11.24 3.04
C LEU A 58 16.17 -12.55 2.92
N ASP A 59 15.26 -12.78 3.86
CA ASP A 59 14.35 -13.91 3.95
C ASP A 59 12.99 -13.67 3.27
N GLY A 60 12.83 -12.58 2.52
CA GLY A 60 11.65 -12.31 1.69
C GLY A 60 10.44 -11.74 2.45
N VAL A 61 10.63 -11.27 3.70
CA VAL A 61 9.56 -10.68 4.51
C VAL A 61 9.45 -9.19 4.20
N VAL A 62 8.21 -8.70 4.09
CA VAL A 62 7.94 -7.28 3.88
C VAL A 62 8.37 -6.45 5.09
N LYS A 63 9.01 -5.32 4.82
CA LYS A 63 9.42 -4.31 5.81
C LYS A 63 8.97 -2.95 5.31
N MET A 64 8.23 -2.23 6.14
CA MET A 64 7.89 -0.83 5.90
C MET A 64 9.13 0.03 6.13
N GLY A 65 9.45 0.90 5.17
CA GLY A 65 10.53 1.88 5.29
C GLY A 65 10.00 3.30 5.15
N ASP A 66 10.88 4.27 5.38
CA ASP A 66 10.62 5.71 5.27
C ASP A 66 9.44 6.23 6.12
N PHE A 67 9.63 6.21 7.45
CA PHE A 67 8.70 6.82 8.40
C PHE A 67 8.83 8.35 8.47
N GLY A 68 9.50 9.00 7.51
CA GLY A 68 9.78 10.44 7.53
C GLY A 68 8.55 11.35 7.54
N LEU A 69 7.37 10.80 7.22
CA LEU A 69 6.08 11.50 7.26
C LEU A 69 5.10 10.89 8.26
N VAL A 70 5.54 9.97 9.12
CA VAL A 70 4.67 9.36 10.12
C VAL A 70 4.40 10.32 11.26
N THR A 71 3.15 10.39 11.68
CA THR A 71 2.70 11.28 12.76
C THR A 71 1.46 10.70 13.44
N ALA A 72 1.14 11.26 14.61
CA ALA A 72 0.03 10.86 15.45
C ALA A 72 -1.32 11.20 14.80
N LEU A 73 -2.31 10.34 15.05
CA LEU A 73 -3.70 10.55 14.61
C LEU A 73 -4.38 11.73 15.32
N THR A 74 -3.88 12.12 16.50
CA THR A 74 -4.50 13.11 17.40
C THR A 74 -3.99 14.53 17.23
N ASP A 75 -3.02 14.79 16.35
CA ASP A 75 -2.53 16.14 16.14
C ASP A 75 -3.57 16.95 15.36
N GLU A 76 -4.42 17.67 16.10
CA GLU A 76 -5.43 18.62 15.61
C GLU A 76 -4.81 19.74 14.73
N GLN A 77 -3.49 19.87 14.76
CA GLN A 77 -2.62 20.77 13.99
C GLN A 77 -2.18 20.19 12.63
N ASN A 78 -2.98 19.34 11.99
CA ASN A 78 -2.70 18.86 10.64
C ASN A 78 -2.97 19.94 9.55
N GLU A 79 -2.42 21.14 9.74
CA GLU A 79 -1.99 22.04 8.65
C GLU A 79 -0.52 21.72 8.32
N VAL A 80 -0.23 20.49 7.90
CA VAL A 80 1.06 20.26 7.25
C VAL A 80 0.93 20.78 5.82
N LEU A 81 1.36 22.02 5.66
CA LEU A 81 1.70 22.65 4.40
C LEU A 81 2.50 21.66 3.54
N LEU A 82 1.85 21.03 2.56
CA LEU A 82 2.53 20.72 1.30
C LEU A 82 2.74 22.05 0.56
N ALA A 83 3.48 22.99 1.16
CA ALA A 83 4.03 24.16 0.49
C ALA A 83 5.23 23.70 -0.35
N GLY A 84 4.95 22.82 -1.30
CA GLY A 84 5.78 22.58 -2.46
C GLY A 84 5.01 23.09 -3.65
N ASP A 85 5.54 24.14 -4.28
CA ASP A 85 5.03 24.74 -5.51
C ASP A 85 4.45 23.68 -6.49
N PRO A 86 3.15 23.73 -6.84
CA PRO A 86 2.53 22.78 -7.76
C PRO A 86 3.15 22.81 -9.17
N PHE A 87 4.06 23.76 -9.45
CA PHE A 87 4.79 23.87 -10.71
C PHE A 87 6.23 23.31 -10.69
N LYS A 88 6.75 22.81 -9.55
CA LYS A 88 8.05 22.11 -9.56
C LYS A 88 7.89 20.68 -10.09
N LYS A 89 7.84 20.56 -11.42
CA LYS A 89 7.90 19.30 -12.18
C LYS A 89 9.20 18.52 -11.92
N HIS A 90 9.33 17.90 -10.76
CA HIS A 90 10.24 16.77 -10.57
C HIS A 90 9.47 15.47 -10.83
N THR A 91 9.99 14.62 -11.70
CA THR A 91 9.45 13.28 -12.01
C THR A 91 9.26 12.40 -10.76
N ALA A 92 10.01 12.67 -9.68
CA ALA A 92 9.85 12.05 -8.37
C ALA A 92 8.52 12.38 -7.66
N GLN A 93 7.99 13.60 -7.84
CA GLN A 93 6.70 14.00 -7.27
C GLN A 93 5.54 13.34 -8.02
N VAL A 94 5.64 13.24 -9.36
CA VAL A 94 4.64 12.55 -10.19
C VAL A 94 4.48 11.09 -9.77
N GLY A 95 5.59 10.38 -9.51
CA GLY A 95 5.55 8.98 -9.06
C GLY A 95 4.92 8.79 -7.68
N THR A 96 5.07 9.76 -6.78
CA THR A 96 4.49 9.71 -5.43
C THR A 96 2.99 10.02 -5.46
N GLN A 97 2.55 10.96 -6.31
CA GLN A 97 1.14 11.34 -6.44
C GLN A 97 0.22 10.21 -6.92
N LEU A 98 0.76 9.18 -7.57
CA LEU A 98 -0.02 8.02 -8.02
C LEU A 98 -0.68 7.26 -6.87
N TYR A 99 -0.13 7.31 -5.66
CA TYR A 99 -0.66 6.57 -4.50
C TYR A 99 -1.39 7.47 -3.51
N MET A 100 -1.31 8.79 -3.67
CA MET A 100 -1.99 9.74 -2.80
C MET A 100 -3.50 9.68 -2.98
N SER A 101 -4.21 9.71 -1.86
CA SER A 101 -5.67 9.85 -1.82
C SER A 101 -6.15 11.22 -2.35
N PRO A 102 -7.43 11.34 -2.78
CA PRO A 102 -7.99 12.62 -3.23
C PRO A 102 -7.87 13.73 -2.18
N GLU A 103 -8.10 13.41 -0.90
CA GLU A 103 -8.02 14.37 0.19
C GLU A 103 -6.59 14.87 0.45
N GLN A 104 -5.59 14.00 0.33
CA GLN A 104 -4.16 14.40 0.38
C GLN A 104 -3.82 15.34 -0.76
N MET A 105 -4.26 15.03 -1.99
CA MET A 105 -4.01 15.89 -3.15
C MET A 105 -4.68 17.26 -3.02
N SER A 106 -5.82 17.34 -2.33
CA SER A 106 -6.53 18.59 -2.08
C SER A 106 -5.99 19.42 -0.92
N GLY A 107 -5.00 18.92 -0.17
CA GLY A 107 -4.44 19.59 1.01
C GLY A 107 -5.44 19.73 2.17
N LYS A 108 -6.54 18.98 2.16
CA LYS A 108 -7.54 18.98 3.24
C LYS A 108 -7.02 18.20 4.44
N LYS A 109 -7.64 18.39 5.62
CA LYS A 109 -7.41 17.49 6.76
C LYS A 109 -7.76 16.06 6.36
N TYR A 110 -6.90 15.11 6.74
CA TYR A 110 -7.03 13.70 6.39
C TYR A 110 -6.64 12.80 7.57
N SER A 111 -7.01 11.52 7.51
CA SER A 111 -6.82 10.53 8.57
C SER A 111 -6.03 9.30 8.08
N ALA A 112 -5.83 8.29 8.92
CA ALA A 112 -5.24 6.99 8.54
C ALA A 112 -5.88 6.35 7.28
N LYS A 113 -7.09 6.75 6.89
CA LYS A 113 -7.77 6.29 5.67
C LYS A 113 -7.03 6.64 4.38
N VAL A 114 -6.07 7.55 4.42
CA VAL A 114 -5.19 7.84 3.27
C VAL A 114 -4.29 6.65 2.94
N ASP A 115 -3.79 5.95 3.97
CA ASP A 115 -2.95 4.77 3.77
C ASP A 115 -3.77 3.63 3.15
N ILE A 116 -5.06 3.53 3.52
CA ILE A 116 -6.00 2.54 2.96
C ILE A 116 -6.22 2.77 1.46
N PHE A 117 -6.32 4.04 1.03
CA PHE A 117 -6.40 4.37 -0.38
C PHE A 117 -5.11 3.96 -1.12
N SER A 118 -3.94 4.26 -0.55
CA SER A 118 -2.67 3.85 -1.11
C SER A 118 -2.54 2.32 -1.21
N LEU A 119 -3.02 1.57 -0.21
CA LEU A 119 -3.11 0.10 -0.25
C LEU A 119 -3.96 -0.39 -1.44
N GLY A 120 -5.07 0.27 -1.75
CA GLY A 120 -5.91 -0.08 -2.89
C GLY A 120 -5.16 0.06 -4.23
N VAL A 121 -4.41 1.15 -4.40
CA VAL A 121 -3.58 1.35 -5.61
C VAL A 121 -2.47 0.30 -5.68
N ILE A 122 -1.81 0.00 -4.56
CA ILE A 122 -0.73 -1.00 -4.48
C ILE A 122 -1.27 -2.40 -4.80
N LEU A 123 -2.43 -2.79 -4.27
CA LEU A 123 -3.03 -4.09 -4.55
C LEU A 123 -3.36 -4.24 -6.03
N PHE A 124 -3.98 -3.22 -6.64
CA PHE A 124 -4.23 -3.23 -8.07
C PHE A 124 -2.92 -3.39 -8.85
N GLU A 125 -1.90 -2.61 -8.50
CA GLU A 125 -0.62 -2.65 -9.18
C GLU A 125 0.08 -4.00 -9.03
N LEU A 126 -0.05 -4.68 -7.88
CA LEU A 126 0.44 -6.04 -7.69
C LEU A 126 -0.28 -7.05 -8.60
N LEU A 127 -1.60 -6.95 -8.70
CA LEU A 127 -2.44 -7.87 -9.45
C LEU A 127 -2.37 -7.67 -10.98
N TYR A 128 -2.14 -6.44 -11.43
CA TYR A 128 -2.18 -6.09 -12.84
C TYR A 128 -0.78 -5.70 -13.37
N PRO A 129 -0.12 -6.56 -14.16
CA PRO A 129 1.16 -6.24 -14.78
C PRO A 129 1.00 -5.24 -15.94
N PHE A 130 2.05 -4.45 -16.19
CA PHE A 130 2.10 -3.44 -17.27
C PHE A 130 3.27 -3.70 -18.20
N ALA A 131 3.06 -3.47 -19.49
CA ALA A 131 4.13 -3.58 -20.48
C ALA A 131 5.04 -2.35 -20.49
N THR A 132 4.49 -1.17 -20.19
CA THR A 132 5.25 0.09 -20.21
C THR A 132 4.95 0.98 -19.02
N GLN A 133 5.88 1.88 -18.70
CA GLN A 133 5.68 2.89 -17.66
C GLN A 133 4.54 3.86 -18.00
N MET A 134 4.33 4.17 -19.28
CA MET A 134 3.26 5.07 -19.72
C MET A 134 1.88 4.45 -19.48
N GLU A 135 1.71 3.19 -19.90
CA GLU A 135 0.50 2.41 -19.64
C GLU A 135 0.20 2.37 -18.14
N ARG A 136 1.22 2.01 -17.34
CA ARG A 136 1.13 1.98 -15.87
C ARG A 136 0.61 3.29 -15.30
N VAL A 137 1.19 4.42 -15.69
CA VAL A 137 0.77 5.74 -15.18
C VAL A 137 -0.69 6.00 -15.54
N ASN A 138 -1.06 5.85 -16.81
CA ASN A 138 -2.42 6.13 -17.28
C ASN A 138 -3.46 5.23 -16.60
N THR A 139 -3.18 3.93 -16.49
CA THR A 139 -4.09 2.99 -15.83
C THR A 139 -4.25 3.30 -14.35
N LEU A 140 -3.16 3.59 -13.63
CA LEU A 140 -3.28 3.92 -12.20
C LEU A 140 -4.06 5.22 -11.97
N VAL A 141 -3.92 6.23 -12.85
CA VAL A 141 -4.75 7.45 -12.77
C VAL A 141 -6.25 7.14 -12.90
N ASN A 142 -6.62 6.23 -13.80
CA ASN A 142 -8.02 5.82 -14.00
C ASN A 142 -8.54 4.98 -12.83
N VAL A 143 -7.75 4.04 -12.34
CA VAL A 143 -8.09 3.16 -11.21
C VAL A 143 -8.38 3.95 -9.94
N LYS A 144 -7.65 5.04 -9.67
CA LYS A 144 -7.95 5.96 -8.57
C LYS A 144 -9.36 6.55 -8.62
N ARG A 145 -9.99 6.56 -9.80
CA ARG A 145 -11.36 7.02 -10.05
C ARG A 145 -12.35 5.86 -10.19
N GLN A 146 -11.94 4.66 -9.77
CA GLN A 146 -12.68 3.41 -9.92
C GLN A 146 -12.98 3.03 -11.39
N ASP A 147 -12.19 3.54 -12.33
CA ASP A 147 -12.21 3.16 -13.74
C ASP A 147 -11.14 2.10 -14.00
N PHE A 148 -11.54 0.83 -13.88
CA PHE A 148 -10.66 -0.33 -14.02
C PHE A 148 -10.59 -0.84 -15.46
N PRO A 149 -9.45 -1.39 -15.92
CA PRO A 149 -9.38 -2.06 -17.22
C PRO A 149 -10.45 -3.15 -17.36
N GLU A 150 -11.10 -3.23 -18.53
CA GLU A 150 -12.15 -4.22 -18.79
C GLU A 150 -11.72 -5.66 -18.48
N ARG A 151 -10.47 -5.99 -18.81
CA ARG A 151 -9.87 -7.29 -18.52
C ARG A 151 -9.87 -7.60 -17.02
N PHE A 152 -9.49 -6.62 -16.19
CA PHE A 152 -9.46 -6.78 -14.73
C PHE A 152 -10.87 -6.99 -14.17
N ASN A 153 -11.85 -6.21 -14.62
CA ASN A 153 -13.25 -6.38 -14.23
C ASN A 153 -13.83 -7.73 -14.65
N ARG A 154 -13.43 -8.27 -15.82
CA ARG A 154 -13.94 -9.54 -16.33
C ARG A 154 -13.28 -10.74 -15.65
N GLU A 155 -11.97 -10.70 -15.46
CA GLU A 155 -11.17 -11.86 -15.01
C GLU A 155 -10.98 -11.91 -13.49
N MET A 156 -11.08 -10.78 -12.79
CA MET A 156 -10.80 -10.67 -11.34
C MET A 156 -11.88 -9.85 -10.62
N GLN A 157 -13.13 -10.29 -10.75
CA GLN A 157 -14.30 -9.59 -10.20
C GLN A 157 -14.23 -9.38 -8.68
N LYS A 158 -13.84 -10.42 -7.93
CA LYS A 158 -13.72 -10.33 -6.46
C LYS A 158 -12.68 -9.28 -6.07
N GLU A 159 -11.52 -9.29 -6.73
CA GLU A 159 -10.44 -8.33 -6.52
C GLU A 159 -10.83 -6.93 -6.96
N ALA A 160 -11.58 -6.77 -8.05
CA ALA A 160 -12.08 -5.48 -8.51
C ALA A 160 -13.03 -4.85 -7.50
N THR A 161 -13.99 -5.61 -6.97
CA THR A 161 -14.85 -5.16 -5.88
C THR A 161 -14.04 -4.79 -4.64
N PHE A 162 -13.05 -5.60 -4.29
CA PHE A 162 -12.20 -5.36 -3.12
C PHE A 162 -11.34 -4.10 -3.27
N VAL A 163 -10.65 -3.94 -4.39
CA VAL A 163 -9.86 -2.72 -4.69
C VAL A 163 -10.77 -1.50 -4.72
N SER A 164 -11.98 -1.61 -5.29
CA SER A 164 -12.97 -0.53 -5.30
C SER A 164 -13.33 -0.07 -3.89
N TRP A 165 -13.51 -1.01 -2.94
CA TRP A 165 -13.79 -0.71 -1.54
C TRP A 165 -12.66 0.08 -0.85
N LEU A 166 -11.39 -0.26 -1.13
CA LEU A 166 -10.22 0.46 -0.62
C LEU A 166 -10.08 1.85 -1.27
N LEU A 167 -10.48 1.99 -2.52
CA LEU A 167 -10.39 3.23 -3.31
C LEU A 167 -11.64 4.11 -3.23
N SER A 168 -12.56 3.86 -2.28
CA SER A 168 -13.77 4.67 -2.11
C SER A 168 -13.42 6.18 -2.06
N PRO A 169 -14.10 7.04 -2.83
CA PRO A 169 -13.79 8.48 -2.86
C PRO A 169 -13.91 9.14 -1.49
N LYS A 170 -14.90 8.71 -0.70
CA LYS A 170 -15.12 9.14 0.67
C LYS A 170 -14.26 8.32 1.64
N PRO A 171 -13.39 8.94 2.46
CA PRO A 171 -12.52 8.22 3.39
C PRO A 171 -13.26 7.36 4.42
N GLU A 172 -14.45 7.78 4.84
CA GLU A 172 -15.32 7.08 5.79
C GLU A 172 -15.80 5.72 5.26
N ASP A 173 -16.02 5.60 3.95
CA ASP A 173 -16.50 4.36 3.31
C ASP A 173 -15.38 3.33 3.10
N ARG A 174 -14.11 3.74 3.25
CA ARG A 174 -12.96 2.83 3.16
C ARG A 174 -12.87 1.97 4.43
N PRO A 175 -12.44 0.70 4.31
CA PRO A 175 -12.22 -0.17 5.48
C PRO A 175 -11.14 0.36 6.43
N SER A 176 -11.10 -0.19 7.65
CA SER A 176 -9.88 -0.17 8.46
C SER A 176 -8.91 -1.25 8.00
N ALA A 177 -7.62 -1.12 8.30
CA ALA A 177 -6.63 -2.16 7.98
C ALA A 177 -7.02 -3.53 8.60
N LYS A 178 -7.56 -3.52 9.81
CA LYS A 178 -8.14 -4.72 10.45
C LYS A 178 -9.28 -5.34 9.64
N ALA A 179 -10.22 -4.53 9.13
CA ALA A 179 -11.31 -5.03 8.30
C ALA A 179 -10.83 -5.62 6.95
N ILE A 180 -9.70 -5.13 6.42
CA ILE A 180 -9.04 -5.70 5.24
C ILE A 180 -8.50 -7.11 5.57
N LEU A 181 -7.77 -7.27 6.68
CA LEU A 181 -7.27 -8.57 7.15
C LEU A 181 -8.42 -9.55 7.42
N ASP A 182 -9.53 -9.06 7.95
CA ASP A 182 -10.72 -9.85 8.25
C ASP A 182 -11.60 -10.18 7.03
N SER A 183 -11.26 -9.67 5.85
CA SER A 183 -12.06 -9.84 4.63
C SER A 183 -12.05 -11.27 4.11
N GLU A 184 -13.12 -11.64 3.38
CA GLU A 184 -13.22 -12.95 2.71
C GLU A 184 -12.00 -13.21 1.80
N LEU A 185 -11.56 -12.19 1.05
CA LEU A 185 -10.44 -12.33 0.11
C LEU A 185 -9.14 -12.78 0.79
N LEU A 186 -8.80 -12.18 1.94
CA LEU A 186 -7.58 -12.54 2.68
C LEU A 186 -7.76 -13.79 3.55
N LYS A 187 -8.94 -14.02 4.14
CA LYS A 187 -9.23 -15.26 4.88
C LYS A 187 -9.21 -16.51 4.00
N GLU A 188 -9.78 -16.42 2.79
CA GLU A 188 -9.70 -17.50 1.80
C GLU A 188 -8.23 -17.82 1.47
N PHE A 189 -7.40 -16.79 1.34
CA PHE A 189 -5.97 -16.94 1.10
C PHE A 189 -5.23 -17.57 2.30
N GLU A 190 -5.44 -17.09 3.52
CA GLU A 190 -4.80 -17.64 4.73
C GLU A 190 -5.13 -19.12 4.95
N SER A 191 -6.38 -19.52 4.70
CA SER A 191 -6.80 -20.93 4.83
C SER A 191 -6.03 -21.89 3.92
N ARG A 192 -5.47 -21.38 2.81
CA ARG A 192 -4.68 -22.12 1.82
C ARG A 192 -3.18 -21.99 2.05
N ARG A 193 -2.78 -21.17 3.02
CA ARG A 193 -1.38 -20.85 3.33
C ARG A 193 -0.85 -21.93 4.28
N MET A 194 0.21 -22.61 3.89
CA MET A 194 0.90 -23.53 4.81
C MET A 194 1.35 -22.73 6.05
N PRO A 195 1.21 -23.29 7.28
CA PRO A 195 1.44 -22.54 8.50
C PRO A 195 2.85 -21.95 8.51
N ARG A 196 2.91 -20.61 8.62
CA ARG A 196 4.15 -19.87 8.79
C ARG A 196 4.82 -20.39 10.08
N ARG A 197 6.04 -20.93 9.97
CA ARG A 197 6.86 -21.24 11.16
C ARG A 197 6.90 -19.98 12.03
N PHE A 198 6.29 -20.05 13.21
CA PHE A 198 6.30 -18.98 14.20
C PHE A 198 7.73 -18.49 14.38
N ARG A 199 7.97 -17.22 14.08
CA ARG A 199 9.27 -16.58 14.35
C ARG A 199 9.14 -15.82 15.64
N THR A 200 9.80 -16.36 16.66
CA THR A 200 10.01 -15.76 17.97
C THR A 200 10.45 -14.30 17.85
N ARG A 201 9.71 -13.41 18.52
CA ARG A 201 10.08 -12.02 18.75
C ARG A 201 11.37 -11.96 19.56
N THR A 202 12.49 -11.59 18.94
CA THR A 202 13.67 -11.14 19.70
C THR A 202 13.41 -9.72 20.17
N VAL A 203 12.96 -9.59 21.41
CA VAL A 203 13.00 -8.32 22.14
C VAL A 203 14.46 -8.12 22.55
N SER A 204 15.15 -7.18 21.91
CA SER A 204 16.46 -6.74 22.38
C SER A 204 16.22 -5.88 23.63
N GLN A 205 16.34 -6.48 24.81
CA GLN A 205 16.48 -5.72 26.04
C GLN A 205 17.87 -5.09 26.03
N ASN A 206 17.94 -3.77 25.91
CA ASN A 206 19.11 -3.03 26.36
C ASN A 206 19.01 -2.93 27.87
N SER A 207 19.83 -3.72 28.56
CA SER A 207 20.17 -3.51 29.96
C SER A 207 21.04 -2.26 30.09
N SER A 208 20.83 -1.56 31.21
CA SER A 208 21.37 -0.27 31.63
C SER A 208 22.88 -0.07 31.51
#